data_AF-A0ABD2N9N6-F1
#
_entry.id   AF-A0ABD2N9N6-F1
#
_cell.length_a   1.000
_cell.length_b   1.000
_cell.length_c   1.000
_cell.angle_alpha   90.00
_cell.angle_beta   90.00
_cell.angle_gamma   90.00
#
_symmetry.space_group_name_H-M   'P 1'
#
loop_
_entity.id
_entity.type
_entity.pdbx_description
1 polymer ?
#
loop_
_entity_poly.entity_id
_entity_poly.type
_entity_poly.pdbx_seq_one_letter_code
_entity_poly.pdbx_strand_id
1 'polypeptide(L)'
;MIEPRFDEAAGMKYRKYHHALNELLKKSKNDYFREQASKHKHDSRGLWRCVKGIADQRKQNDRIDHLKLDNGNISRSCQEIINSFNNYFAEIGSSLAAKVKTQ
;
A
#
# COMPACT_ATOMS: atom_id res chain seq x y z
N MET A 1 9.91 -26.23 47.57
CA MET A 1 9.74 -27.08 46.38
C MET A 1 9.16 -26.20 45.29
N ILE A 2 9.93 -25.87 44.24
CA ILE A 2 9.45 -25.10 43.09
C ILE A 2 9.46 -26.09 41.92
N GLU A 3 8.30 -26.36 41.33
CA GLU A 3 8.18 -27.21 40.14
C GLU A 3 9.03 -26.65 38.99
N PRO A 4 9.64 -27.51 38.16
CA PRO A 4 10.41 -27.05 37.01
C PRO A 4 9.49 -26.34 36.01
N ARG A 5 9.62 -25.01 36.02
CA ARG A 5 9.15 -24.02 35.05
C ARG A 5 9.51 -24.46 33.63
N PHE A 6 8.51 -24.89 32.85
CA PHE A 6 8.53 -25.18 31.39
C PHE A 6 9.75 -25.92 30.86
N ASP A 7 9.58 -27.11 30.27
CA ASP A 7 10.66 -27.87 29.62
C ASP A 7 11.47 -26.98 28.65
N GLU A 8 12.62 -26.52 29.12
CA GLU A 8 13.47 -25.53 28.45
C GLU A 8 14.02 -26.11 27.13
N ALA A 9 14.19 -27.44 27.09
CA ALA A 9 14.57 -28.17 25.88
C ALA A 9 13.46 -28.17 24.84
N ALA A 10 12.19 -28.31 25.24
CA ALA A 10 11.05 -28.20 24.34
C ALA A 10 10.92 -26.78 23.76
N GLY A 11 11.12 -25.74 24.57
CA GLY A 11 11.12 -24.35 24.13
C GLY A 11 12.23 -24.03 23.12
N MET A 12 13.44 -24.54 23.35
CA MET A 12 14.56 -24.39 22.40
C MET A 12 14.30 -25.12 21.07
N LYS A 13 13.74 -26.34 21.10
CA LYS A 13 13.38 -27.09 19.89
C LYS A 13 12.34 -26.33 19.06
N TYR A 14 11.29 -25.83 19.71
CA TYR A 14 10.26 -25.03 19.04
C TYR A 14 10.86 -23.81 18.31
N ARG A 15 11.70 -23.03 19.00
CA ARG A 15 12.35 -21.85 18.39
C ARG A 15 13.19 -22.24 17.18
N LYS A 16 13.99 -23.31 17.28
CA LYS A 16 14.80 -23.81 16.16
C LYS A 16 13.93 -24.17 14.95
N TYR A 17 12.86 -24.93 15.15
CA TYR A 17 11.95 -25.30 14.05
C TYR A 17 11.22 -24.09 13.48
N HIS A 18 10.76 -23.17 14.32
CA HIS A 18 10.11 -21.94 13.88
C HIS A 18 11.05 -21.05 13.06
N HIS A 19 12.32 -20.91 13.46
CA HIS A 19 13.32 -20.20 12.68
C HIS A 19 13.60 -20.91 11.35
N ALA A 20 13.83 -22.22 11.37
CA ALA A 20 14.06 -23.00 10.16
C ALA A 20 12.88 -22.91 9.17
N LEU A 21 11.65 -22.98 9.68
CA LEU A 21 10.44 -22.84 8.88
C LEU A 21 10.35 -21.45 8.24
N ASN A 22 10.55 -20.39 9.02
CA ASN A 22 10.50 -19.02 8.49
C ASN A 22 11.59 -18.76 7.46
N GLU A 23 12.80 -19.27 7.67
CA GLU A 23 13.88 -19.18 6.69
C GLU A 23 13.54 -19.94 5.41
N LEU A 24 12.95 -21.14 5.52
CA LEU A 24 12.49 -21.92 4.37
C LEU A 24 11.38 -21.19 3.61
N LEU A 25 10.41 -20.60 4.31
CA LEU A 25 9.34 -19.81 3.71
C LEU A 25 9.86 -18.57 2.98
N LYS A 26 10.78 -17.83 3.59
CA LYS A 26 11.43 -16.68 2.95
C LYS A 26 12.21 -17.09 1.71
N LYS A 27 13.01 -18.15 1.82
CA LYS A 27 13.81 -18.68 0.70
C LYS A 27 12.92 -19.10 -0.46
N SER A 28 11.90 -19.92 -0.18
CA SER A 28 10.95 -20.40 -1.18
C SER A 28 10.22 -19.25 -1.89
N LYS A 29 9.74 -18.25 -1.15
CA LYS A 29 9.13 -17.04 -1.74
C LYS A 29 10.11 -16.29 -2.65
N ASN A 30 11.34 -16.06 -2.20
CA ASN A 30 12.34 -15.36 -2.99
C ASN A 30 12.70 -16.13 -4.26
N ASP A 31 12.85 -17.45 -4.16
CA ASP A 31 13.21 -18.30 -5.29
C ASP A 31 12.09 -18.31 -6.35
N TYR A 32 10.83 -18.40 -5.92
CA TYR A 32 9.66 -18.26 -6.80
C TYR A 32 9.67 -16.92 -7.55
N PHE A 33 9.80 -15.80 -6.84
CA PHE A 33 9.76 -14.48 -7.49
C PHE A 33 10.97 -14.21 -8.39
N ARG A 34 12.16 -14.74 -8.05
CA ARG A 34 13.34 -14.71 -8.92
C ARG A 34 13.10 -15.46 -10.23
N GLU A 35 12.50 -16.64 -10.14
CA GLU A 35 12.16 -17.45 -11.31
C GLU A 35 11.14 -16.72 -12.20
N GLN A 36 10.08 -16.16 -11.60
CA GLN A 36 9.07 -15.40 -12.33
C GLN A 36 9.65 -14.14 -13.00
N ALA A 37 10.51 -13.39 -12.31
CA ALA A 37 11.19 -12.25 -12.89
C ALA A 37 12.10 -12.65 -14.07
N SER A 38 12.80 -13.78 -13.95
CA SER A 38 13.64 -14.33 -15.02
C SER A 38 12.83 -14.77 -16.24
N LYS A 39 11.65 -15.38 -16.02
CA LYS A 39 10.70 -15.78 -17.08
C LYS A 39 10.15 -14.57 -17.84
N HIS A 40 9.86 -13.48 -17.13
CA HIS A 40 9.29 -12.26 -17.72
C HIS A 40 10.34 -11.17 -18.04
N LYS A 41 11.63 -11.52 -18.15
CA LYS A 41 12.71 -10.51 -18.36
C LYS A 41 12.54 -9.64 -19.61
N HIS A 42 11.86 -10.17 -20.63
CA HIS A 42 11.58 -9.48 -21.90
C HIS A 42 10.12 -9.03 -22.02
N ASP A 43 9.32 -9.25 -20.98
CA ASP A 43 7.91 -8.88 -20.92
C ASP A 43 7.71 -7.92 -19.74
N SER A 44 7.81 -6.62 -20.03
CA SER A 44 7.63 -5.56 -19.03
C SER A 44 6.28 -5.65 -18.32
N ARG A 45 5.22 -6.11 -19.00
CA ARG A 45 3.89 -6.25 -18.38
C ARG A 45 3.85 -7.42 -17.41
N GLY A 46 4.46 -8.55 -17.78
CA GLY A 46 4.64 -9.71 -16.91
C GLY A 46 5.49 -9.37 -15.68
N LEU A 47 6.61 -8.66 -15.88
CA LEU A 47 7.48 -8.22 -14.79
C LEU A 47 6.72 -7.31 -13.81
N TRP A 48 5.92 -6.36 -14.32
CA TRP A 48 5.08 -5.50 -13.49
C TRP A 48 4.02 -6.26 -12.70
N ARG A 49 3.47 -7.35 -13.24
CA ARG A 49 2.56 -8.22 -12.46
C ARG A 49 3.30 -8.94 -11.33
N CYS A 50 4.52 -9.42 -11.57
CA CYS A 50 5.36 -10.01 -10.53
C CYS A 50 5.67 -9.00 -9.43
N VAL A 51 6.10 -7.78 -9.78
CA VAL A 51 6.36 -6.69 -8.83
C VAL A 51 5.10 -6.33 -8.06
N LYS A 52 3.94 -6.24 -8.74
CA LYS A 52 2.67 -5.99 -8.08
C LYS A 52 2.33 -7.08 -7.07
N GLY A 53 2.55 -8.35 -7.37
CA GLY A 53 2.33 -9.45 -6.42
C GLY A 53 3.23 -9.39 -5.18
N ILE A 54 4.41 -8.77 -5.28
CA ILE A 54 5.32 -8.54 -4.14
C ILE A 54 4.87 -7.33 -3.32
N ALA A 55 4.51 -6.24 -3.99
CA ALA A 55 4.18 -4.95 -3.39
C ALA A 55 2.74 -4.84 -2.86
N ASP A 56 1.78 -5.52 -3.49
CA ASP A 56 0.34 -5.47 -3.18
C ASP A 56 0.02 -6.36 -1.98
N GLN A 57 0.50 -5.97 -0.80
CA GLN A 57 0.25 -6.72 0.44
C GLN A 57 -1.00 -6.28 1.18
N ARG A 58 -1.56 -5.09 0.88
CA ARG A 58 -2.80 -4.60 1.47
C ARG A 58 -3.42 -3.62 0.49
N LYS A 59 -4.63 -3.91 -0.02
CA LYS A 59 -5.48 -2.86 -0.61
C LYS A 59 -5.74 -1.83 0.50
N GLN A 60 -5.03 -0.71 0.47
CA GLN A 60 -5.42 0.42 1.29
C GLN A 60 -6.67 0.99 0.64
N ASN A 61 -7.75 1.03 1.41
CA ASN A 61 -8.93 1.76 0.99
C ASN A 61 -8.61 3.23 1.23
N ASP A 62 -7.92 3.85 0.26
CA ASP A 62 -7.51 5.25 0.31
C ASP A 62 -8.75 6.13 0.13
N ARG A 63 -9.59 6.15 1.16
CA ARG A 63 -10.71 7.08 1.27
C ARG A 63 -10.14 8.44 1.68
N ILE A 64 -10.54 9.48 0.98
CA ILE A 64 -10.22 10.85 1.37
C ILE A 64 -10.98 11.15 2.67
N ASP A 65 -10.26 11.21 3.79
CA ASP A 65 -10.85 11.46 5.11
C ASP A 65 -11.12 12.95 5.36
N HIS A 66 -10.37 13.82 4.69
CA HIS A 66 -10.53 15.27 4.84
C HIS A 66 -9.95 16.05 3.66
N LEU A 67 -10.50 17.24 3.43
CA LEU A 67 -10.03 18.21 2.44
C LEU A 67 -9.86 19.58 3.11
N LYS A 68 -8.76 20.26 2.81
CA LYS A 68 -8.59 21.67 3.18
C LYS A 68 -9.25 22.53 2.10
N LEU A 69 -10.27 23.28 2.50
CA LEU A 69 -11.02 24.19 1.65
C LEU A 69 -10.26 25.52 1.50
N ASP A 70 -10.62 26.30 0.46
CA ASP A 70 -9.97 27.59 0.14
C ASP A 70 -10.09 28.62 1.27
N ASN A 71 -11.13 28.51 2.11
CA ASN A 71 -11.32 29.33 3.31
C ASN A 71 -10.41 28.94 4.48
N GLY A 72 -9.51 27.98 4.29
CA GLY A 72 -8.58 27.49 5.30
C GLY A 72 -9.15 26.41 6.23
N ASN A 73 -10.45 26.12 6.18
CA ASN A 73 -11.08 25.11 7.01
C ASN A 73 -10.83 23.69 6.48
N ILE A 74 -10.82 22.71 7.39
CA ILE A 74 -10.71 21.29 7.05
C ILE A 74 -12.09 20.67 7.11
N SER A 75 -12.61 20.25 5.95
CA SER A 75 -13.85 19.49 5.87
C SER A 75 -13.59 17.99 5.94
N ARG A 76 -14.39 17.29 6.74
CA ARG A 76 -14.45 15.82 6.82
C ARG A 76 -15.75 15.27 6.22
N SER A 77 -16.64 16.15 5.74
CA SER A 77 -17.92 15.76 5.17
C SER A 77 -17.72 15.33 3.72
N CYS A 78 -18.12 14.08 3.41
CA CYS A 78 -18.04 13.55 2.05
C CYS A 78 -18.75 14.46 1.03
N GLN A 79 -19.91 15.01 1.41
CA GLN A 79 -20.69 15.89 0.52
C GLN A 79 -19.97 17.21 0.25
N GLU A 80 -19.36 17.81 1.28
CA GLU A 80 -18.63 19.07 1.11
C GLU A 80 -17.36 18.88 0.28
N ILE A 81 -16.66 17.77 0.48
CA ILE A 81 -15.49 17.40 -0.33
C ILE A 81 -15.92 17.27 -1.80
N ILE A 82 -16.97 16.49 -2.09
CA ILE A 82 -17.48 16.29 -3.45
C ILE A 82 -17.90 17.63 -4.08
N ASN A 83 -18.64 18.46 -3.35
CA ASN A 83 -19.08 19.76 -3.84
C ASN A 83 -17.90 20.70 -4.14
N SER A 84 -16.88 20.73 -3.27
CA SER A 84 -15.67 21.53 -3.47
C SER A 84 -14.91 21.09 -4.72
N PHE A 85 -14.75 19.78 -4.94
CA PHE A 85 -14.16 19.24 -6.17
C PHE A 85 -14.97 19.63 -7.41
N ASN A 86 -16.29 19.44 -7.37
CA ASN A 86 -17.16 19.74 -8.50
C ASN A 86 -17.10 21.23 -8.87
N ASN A 87 -17.19 22.12 -7.88
CA ASN A 87 -17.14 23.56 -8.11
C ASN A 87 -15.79 23.98 -8.70
N TYR A 88 -14.68 23.49 -8.14
CA TYR A 88 -13.34 23.81 -8.65
C TYR A 88 -13.18 23.42 -10.12
N PHE A 89 -13.51 22.18 -10.49
CA PHE A 89 -13.32 21.71 -11.86
C PHE A 89 -14.37 22.26 -12.85
N ALA A 90 -15.57 22.65 -12.40
CA ALA A 90 -16.54 23.34 -13.24
C ALA A 90 -16.13 24.79 -13.52
N GLU A 91 -15.53 25.48 -12.55
CA GLU A 91 -15.23 26.91 -12.64
C GLU A 91 -13.81 27.23 -13.12
N ILE A 92 -12.87 26.27 -13.08
CA ILE A 92 -11.47 26.51 -13.47
C ILE A 92 -11.34 26.97 -14.93
N GLY A 93 -12.15 26.44 -15.85
CA GLY A 93 -12.14 26.84 -17.25
C GLY A 93 -12.58 28.30 -17.42
N SER A 94 -13.72 28.65 -16.81
CA SER A 94 -14.28 30.00 -16.84
C SER A 94 -13.36 31.02 -16.18
N SER A 95 -12.79 30.68 -15.02
CA SER A 95 -11.87 31.56 -14.29
C SER A 95 -10.54 31.77 -15.01
N LEU A 96 -10.00 30.75 -15.67
CA LEU A 96 -8.79 30.87 -16.47
C LEU A 96 -9.05 31.70 -17.74
N ALA A 97 -10.16 31.44 -18.44
CA ALA A 97 -10.55 32.23 -19.60
C ALA A 97 -10.76 33.71 -19.27
N ALA A 98 -11.33 34.02 -18.11
CA ALA A 98 -11.47 35.38 -17.62
C ALA A 98 -10.11 36.05 -17.42
N LYS A 99 -9.12 35.36 -16.85
CA LYS A 99 -7.76 35.90 -16.64
C LYS A 99 -6.99 36.14 -17.93
N VAL A 100 -7.22 35.31 -18.96
CA VAL A 100 -6.56 35.46 -20.27
C VAL A 100 -7.14 36.64 -21.08
N LYS A 101 -8.42 36.95 -20.93
CA LYS A 101 -9.06 38.09 -21.64
C LYS A 101 -8.67 39.46 -21.11
N THR A 102 -8.09 39.53 -19.91
CA THR A 102 -7.68 40.78 -19.26
C THR A 102 -6.20 41.15 -19.53
N GLN A 103 -5.50 40.39 -20.38
CA GLN A 103 -4.13 40.65 -20.83
C GLN A 103 -4.07 41.21 -22.24
#